data_AF-A0A673I7L7-F1
#
_entry.id   AF-A0A673I7L7-F1
#
_cell.length_a   1.000
_cell.length_b   1.000
_cell.length_c   1.000
_cell.angle_alpha   90.00
_cell.angle_beta   90.00
_cell.angle_gamma   90.00
#
_symmetry.space_group_name_H-M   'P 1'
#
loop_
_entity.id
_entity.type
_entity.pdbx_description
1 polymer ?
#
loop_
_entity_poly.entity_id
_entity_poly.type
_entity_poly.pdbx_seq_one_letter_code
_entity_poly.pdbx_strand_id
1 'polypeptide(L)'
;KNAVWNMEPAPGSYGPLDKNPVSFSNYTKDILLMHSIFIHSISHFLYINIFFIISYQRYRLALWQGYRLYLQQFCTQKSPTNDQSGVQNLLSILGFVHILMQAVLPDESLCWILYNGTFSSLHMYNICRFLMSAGHASQVLEYLLWACTCLEISVPLLTANFLPWRATLYCAVCECYFHDCASVQAEVFARRALGKISELAKLEEITGSQVPFETQQAYKEATIKLAVMVFKRSVYEPRRKPKGLFRPKQKSNLKELQLTPWPRTPTERILMEMFEGKAARFLAVLEALEDSSVRPLQTGMPDEFEVQDVVLELISAGTSLLSVSKY
;
A
#
# COMPACT_ATOMS: atom_id res chain seq x y z
N LYS A 1 20.60 -14.00 -30.35
CA LYS A 1 21.72 -13.09 -30.00
C LYS A 1 21.27 -12.31 -28.78
N ASN A 2 21.66 -12.79 -27.60
CA ASN A 2 21.20 -12.27 -26.31
C ASN A 2 21.89 -10.94 -26.02
N ALA A 3 21.11 -9.87 -25.86
CA ALA A 3 21.61 -8.63 -25.28
C ALA A 3 21.60 -8.78 -23.76
N VAL A 4 22.78 -9.09 -23.22
CA VAL A 4 23.06 -9.03 -21.78
C VAL A 4 23.13 -7.55 -21.42
N TRP A 5 22.13 -7.05 -20.68
CA TRP A 5 22.16 -5.72 -20.10
C TRP A 5 23.13 -5.72 -18.91
N ASN A 6 24.42 -5.57 -19.19
CA ASN A 6 25.40 -5.24 -18.16
C ASN A 6 25.14 -3.80 -17.72
N MET A 7 24.39 -3.62 -16.63
CA MET A 7 24.26 -2.33 -15.95
C MET A 7 25.56 -2.04 -15.20
N GLU A 8 26.27 -0.99 -15.60
CA GLU A 8 27.36 -0.43 -14.79
C GLU A 8 26.82 0.05 -13.43
N PRO A 9 27.56 -0.15 -12.32
CA PRO A 9 27.16 0.36 -11.02
C PRO A 9 27.19 1.89 -11.00
N ALA A 10 26.25 2.49 -10.27
CA ALA A 10 26.16 3.94 -10.09
C ALA A 10 27.51 4.53 -9.64
N PRO A 11 27.95 5.68 -10.19
CA PRO A 11 29.24 6.27 -9.83
C PRO A 11 29.26 6.63 -8.35
N GLY A 12 30.13 5.94 -7.60
CA GLY A 12 30.40 6.21 -6.21
C GLY A 12 31.17 7.52 -6.04
N SER A 13 30.53 8.52 -5.44
CA SER A 13 31.10 9.49 -4.49
C SER A 13 30.16 10.68 -4.35
N TYR A 14 29.34 10.69 -3.30
CA TYR A 14 28.76 11.94 -2.84
C TYR A 14 29.84 12.72 -2.08
N GLY A 15 30.36 13.78 -2.69
CA GLY A 15 31.22 14.76 -2.01
C GLY A 15 30.44 15.53 -0.92
N PRO A 16 31.13 16.21 0.01
CA PRO A 16 30.50 16.85 1.16
C PRO A 16 29.63 18.04 0.74
N LEU A 17 28.36 18.02 1.17
CA LEU A 17 27.36 19.07 0.93
C LEU A 17 27.62 20.30 1.80
N ASP A 18 27.57 21.48 1.18
CA ASP A 18 27.74 22.80 1.77
C ASP A 18 26.69 23.11 2.85
N LYS A 19 27.12 23.76 3.95
CA LYS A 19 26.39 23.85 5.24
C LYS A 19 25.44 25.05 5.38
N ASN A 20 24.98 25.68 4.30
CA ASN A 20 24.15 26.89 4.41
C ASN A 20 22.65 26.59 4.14
N PRO A 21 21.72 26.91 5.07
CA PRO A 21 20.30 26.70 4.88
C PRO A 21 19.71 27.73 3.91
N VAL A 22 19.08 27.27 2.82
CA VAL A 22 18.40 28.11 1.84
C VAL A 22 16.96 28.41 2.31
N SER A 23 16.58 29.69 2.25
CA SER A 23 15.27 30.23 2.69
C SER A 23 14.07 29.73 1.86
N PHE A 24 12.98 29.39 2.55
CA PHE A 24 11.72 28.83 2.03
C PHE A 24 10.95 29.71 1.03
N SER A 25 11.16 31.04 1.00
CA SER A 25 10.34 31.95 0.16
C SER A 25 10.62 31.84 -1.35
N ASN A 26 11.75 31.26 -1.74
CA ASN A 26 12.11 31.07 -3.14
C ASN A 26 11.48 29.79 -3.75
N TYR A 27 11.10 28.82 -2.92
CA TYR A 27 10.62 27.51 -3.36
C TYR A 27 9.25 27.53 -4.04
N THR A 28 8.32 28.37 -3.59
CA THR A 28 7.01 28.50 -4.25
C THR A 28 7.17 29.02 -5.68
N LYS A 29 8.14 29.92 -5.91
CA LYS A 29 8.46 30.41 -7.25
C LYS A 29 9.13 29.33 -8.10
N ASP A 30 10.01 28.54 -7.53
CA ASP A 30 10.68 27.44 -8.24
C ASP A 30 9.72 26.30 -8.59
N ILE A 31 8.75 25.98 -7.72
CA ILE A 31 7.68 25.02 -8.00
C ILE A 31 6.72 25.56 -9.08
N LEU A 32 6.34 26.84 -9.02
CA LEU A 32 5.53 27.47 -10.07
C LEU A 32 6.28 27.57 -11.40
N LEU A 33 7.59 27.80 -11.35
CA LEU A 33 8.47 27.82 -12.51
C LEU A 33 8.60 26.41 -13.11
N MET A 34 8.78 25.38 -12.28
CA MET A 34 8.81 23.98 -12.71
C MET A 34 7.47 23.54 -13.28
N HIS A 35 6.36 23.90 -12.64
CA HIS A 35 5.01 23.64 -13.12
C HIS A 35 4.73 24.38 -14.44
N SER A 36 5.20 25.62 -14.58
CA SER A 36 5.12 26.41 -15.82
C SER A 36 5.97 25.79 -16.93
N ILE A 37 7.23 25.41 -16.65
CA ILE A 37 8.13 24.71 -17.58
C ILE A 37 7.50 23.37 -18.00
N PHE A 38 6.89 22.65 -17.07
CA PHE A 38 6.22 21.38 -17.31
C PHE A 38 4.99 21.55 -18.22
N ILE A 39 4.09 22.48 -17.92
CA ILE A 39 2.92 22.82 -18.76
C ILE A 39 3.35 23.31 -20.14
N HIS A 40 4.41 24.11 -20.22
CA HIS A 40 4.93 24.62 -21.48
C HIS A 40 5.59 23.50 -22.30
N SER A 41 6.24 22.53 -21.66
CA SER A 41 6.83 21.36 -22.30
C SER A 41 5.75 20.41 -22.83
N ILE A 42 4.66 20.21 -22.09
CA ILE A 42 3.49 19.43 -22.54
C ILE A 42 2.78 20.14 -23.71
N SER A 43 2.61 21.47 -23.65
CA SER A 43 2.00 22.23 -24.75
C SER A 43 2.85 22.18 -26.04
N HIS A 44 4.18 22.10 -25.90
CA HIS A 44 5.10 21.97 -27.03
C HIS A 44 5.17 20.55 -27.60
N PHE A 45 4.72 19.53 -26.86
CA PHE A 45 4.64 18.13 -27.31
C PHE A 45 3.79 17.96 -28.59
N LEU A 46 2.92 18.94 -28.88
CA LEU A 46 2.06 18.98 -30.06
C LEU A 46 2.70 19.65 -31.30
N TYR A 47 3.89 20.27 -31.21
CA TYR A 47 4.48 21.05 -32.32
C TYR A 47 5.99 20.79 -32.51
N ILE A 48 6.34 20.08 -33.60
CA ILE A 48 7.61 20.11 -34.35
C ILE A 48 8.82 19.29 -33.84
N ASN A 49 9.40 18.50 -34.76
CA ASN A 49 10.36 17.40 -34.56
C ASN A 49 11.81 17.76 -34.14
N ILE A 50 12.30 19.01 -34.25
CA ILE A 50 13.67 19.39 -33.81
C ILE A 50 13.65 20.11 -32.46
N PHE A 51 12.64 20.95 -32.21
CA PHE A 51 12.37 21.45 -30.85
C PHE A 51 12.05 20.30 -29.89
N PHE A 52 11.46 19.21 -30.38
CA PHE A 52 11.20 18.00 -29.63
C PHE A 52 12.43 17.47 -28.88
N ILE A 53 13.60 17.36 -29.51
CA ILE A 53 14.80 16.78 -28.87
C ILE A 53 15.38 17.72 -27.80
N ILE A 54 15.43 19.03 -28.08
CA ILE A 54 15.95 20.02 -27.11
C ILE A 54 14.98 20.17 -25.94
N SER A 55 13.67 20.22 -26.21
CA SER A 55 12.62 20.23 -25.21
C SER A 55 12.62 18.95 -24.38
N TYR A 56 12.86 17.78 -24.99
CA TYR A 56 12.98 16.51 -24.30
C TYR A 56 14.22 16.43 -23.39
N GLN A 57 15.37 16.96 -23.82
CA GLN A 57 16.56 17.03 -22.96
C GLN A 57 16.39 18.03 -21.81
N ARG A 58 15.75 19.18 -22.07
CA ARG A 58 15.39 20.16 -21.03
C ARG A 58 14.36 19.61 -20.05
N TYR A 59 13.40 18.85 -20.56
CA TYR A 59 12.39 18.13 -19.78
C TYR A 59 13.05 17.12 -18.83
N ARG A 60 13.94 16.27 -19.34
CA ARG A 60 14.72 15.33 -18.51
C ARG A 60 15.58 16.05 -17.48
N LEU A 61 16.21 17.17 -17.86
CA LEU A 61 17.01 17.97 -16.93
C LEU A 61 16.14 18.58 -15.82
N ALA A 62 14.95 19.11 -16.15
CA ALA A 62 14.01 19.64 -15.18
C ALA A 62 13.55 18.55 -14.22
N LEU A 63 13.19 17.36 -14.71
CA LEU A 63 12.84 16.21 -13.86
C LEU A 63 13.98 15.84 -12.91
N TRP A 64 15.21 15.81 -13.40
CA TRP A 64 16.39 15.55 -12.57
C TRP A 64 16.64 16.63 -11.52
N GLN A 65 16.47 17.90 -11.88
CA GLN A 65 16.59 19.03 -10.95
C GLN A 65 15.51 18.98 -9.87
N GLY A 66 14.26 18.71 -10.26
CA GLY A 66 13.16 18.50 -9.32
C GLY A 66 13.41 17.33 -8.36
N TYR A 67 13.87 16.20 -8.89
CA TYR A 67 14.24 15.04 -8.10
C TYR A 67 15.38 15.33 -7.11
N ARG A 68 16.42 16.07 -7.55
CA ARG A 68 17.54 16.49 -6.70
C ARG A 68 17.07 17.39 -5.55
N LEU A 69 16.20 18.36 -5.83
CA LEU A 69 15.65 19.26 -4.82
C LEU A 69 14.83 18.51 -3.78
N TYR A 70 14.02 17.54 -4.22
CA TYR A 70 13.29 16.66 -3.32
C TYR A 70 14.23 15.87 -2.39
N LEU A 71 15.29 15.26 -2.92
CA LEU A 71 16.30 14.54 -2.13
C LEU A 71 16.94 15.46 -1.09
N GLN A 72 17.30 16.68 -1.48
CA GLN A 72 17.88 17.66 -0.58
C GLN A 72 16.92 18.02 0.56
N GLN A 73 15.65 18.28 0.24
CA GLN A 73 14.63 18.61 1.24
C GLN A 73 14.41 17.47 2.23
N PHE A 74 14.30 16.23 1.75
CA PHE A 74 14.14 15.05 2.59
C PHE A 74 15.34 14.85 3.54
N CYS A 75 16.57 14.96 3.03
CA CYS A 75 17.79 14.84 3.84
C CYS A 75 17.94 15.96 4.89
N THR A 76 17.33 17.13 4.65
CA THR A 76 17.37 18.26 5.60
C THR A 76 16.27 18.26 6.65
N GLN A 77 15.22 17.45 6.49
CA GLN A 77 14.19 17.35 7.53
C GLN A 77 14.74 16.61 8.75
N LYS A 78 14.93 17.34 9.85
CA LYS A 78 15.01 16.73 11.18
C LYS A 78 13.64 16.16 11.52
N SER A 79 13.66 15.05 12.27
CA SER A 79 12.54 14.25 12.80
C SER A 79 11.15 14.86 12.58
N PRO A 80 10.20 14.17 11.94
CA PRO A 80 8.89 14.74 11.66
C PRO A 80 8.21 15.12 12.97
N THR A 81 8.10 16.41 13.26
CA THR A 81 7.33 16.91 14.41
C THR A 81 5.86 16.88 14.05
N ASN A 82 5.00 16.49 15.00
CA ASN A 82 3.54 16.44 14.79
C ASN A 82 2.89 17.84 14.78
N ASP A 83 3.66 18.86 14.43
CA ASP A 83 3.17 20.22 14.34
C ASP A 83 2.40 20.38 13.03
N GLN A 84 1.34 21.19 13.04
CA GLN A 84 0.49 21.41 11.88
C GLN A 84 1.27 21.96 10.66
N SER A 85 2.35 22.71 10.88
CA SER A 85 3.27 23.16 9.83
C SER A 85 4.11 22.01 9.23
N GLY A 86 4.51 21.04 10.04
CA GLY A 86 5.23 19.84 9.61
C GLY A 86 4.37 18.95 8.71
N VAL A 87 3.12 18.72 9.11
CA VAL A 87 2.13 17.97 8.32
C VAL A 87 1.91 18.62 6.94
N GLN A 88 1.70 19.93 6.89
CA GLN A 88 1.50 20.65 5.62
C GLN A 88 2.73 20.60 4.71
N ASN A 89 3.93 20.66 5.27
CA ASN A 89 5.16 20.48 4.51
C ASN A 89 5.26 19.07 3.91
N LEU A 90 4.91 18.03 4.67
CA LEU A 90 4.91 16.64 4.19
C LEU A 90 3.87 16.42 3.08
N LEU A 91 2.67 16.99 3.20
CA LEU A 91 1.65 16.95 2.14
C LEU A 91 2.12 17.68 0.88
N SER A 92 2.80 18.82 1.03
CA SER A 92 3.39 19.55 -0.11
C SER A 92 4.45 18.73 -0.83
N ILE A 93 5.27 18.00 -0.08
CA ILE A 93 6.26 17.05 -0.63
C ILE A 93 5.55 15.91 -1.37
N LEU A 94 4.49 15.33 -0.79
CA LEU A 94 3.69 14.29 -1.44
C LEU A 94 3.07 14.79 -2.75
N GLY A 95 2.52 16.00 -2.76
CA GLY A 95 1.98 16.65 -3.96
C GLY A 95 3.04 16.84 -5.05
N PHE A 96 4.24 17.30 -4.68
CA PHE A 96 5.35 17.42 -5.62
C PHE A 96 5.76 16.06 -6.22
N VAL A 97 5.91 15.04 -5.37
CA VAL A 97 6.27 13.69 -5.80
C VAL A 97 5.21 13.10 -6.72
N HIS A 98 3.93 13.33 -6.43
CA HIS A 98 2.82 12.90 -7.29
C HIS A 98 2.91 13.53 -8.69
N ILE A 99 3.12 14.84 -8.79
CA ILE A 99 3.29 15.53 -10.08
C ILE A 99 4.51 14.99 -10.83
N LEU A 100 5.62 14.73 -10.13
CA LEU A 100 6.82 14.13 -10.72
C LEU A 100 6.53 12.74 -11.29
N MET A 101 5.78 11.90 -10.57
CA MET A 101 5.40 10.57 -11.06
C MET A 101 4.46 10.65 -12.27
N GLN A 102 3.50 11.57 -12.28
CA GLN A 102 2.62 11.83 -13.42
C GLN A 102 3.40 12.21 -14.68
N ALA A 103 4.43 13.06 -14.52
CA ALA A 103 5.32 13.46 -15.58
C ALA A 103 6.13 12.29 -16.16
N VAL A 104 6.67 11.45 -15.27
CA VAL A 104 7.56 10.36 -15.67
C VAL A 104 6.82 9.18 -16.27
N LEU A 105 5.56 8.93 -15.88
CA LEU A 105 4.79 7.74 -16.25
C LEU A 105 4.74 7.43 -17.76
N PRO A 106 4.57 8.40 -18.68
CA PRO A 106 4.53 8.12 -20.12
C PRO A 106 5.89 7.73 -20.73
N ASP A 107 7.00 8.03 -20.05
CA ASP A 107 8.35 7.81 -20.57
C ASP A 107 8.98 6.55 -19.94
N GLU A 108 8.89 5.44 -20.67
CA GLU A 108 9.49 4.16 -20.26
C GLU A 108 11.00 4.26 -20.00
N SER A 109 11.71 5.16 -20.69
CA SER A 109 13.16 5.35 -20.47
C SER A 109 13.47 6.01 -19.13
N LEU A 110 12.47 6.64 -18.52
CA LEU A 110 12.52 7.21 -17.18
C LEU A 110 11.74 6.37 -16.18
N CYS A 111 11.27 5.17 -16.55
CA CYS A 111 10.67 4.23 -15.60
C CYS A 111 11.63 3.90 -14.46
N TRP A 112 12.94 4.08 -14.64
CA TRP A 112 13.93 4.00 -13.56
C TRP A 112 13.73 5.10 -12.49
N ILE A 113 13.19 6.28 -12.79
CA ILE A 113 12.81 7.27 -11.77
C ILE A 113 11.59 6.77 -10.99
N LEU A 114 10.73 5.95 -11.61
CA LEU A 114 9.68 5.20 -10.90
C LEU A 114 10.25 3.97 -10.16
N TYR A 115 11.30 3.32 -10.71
CA TYR A 115 11.89 2.04 -10.27
C TYR A 115 13.09 2.17 -9.31
N ASN A 116 14.19 2.83 -9.67
CA ASN A 116 15.16 3.40 -8.69
C ASN A 116 14.46 4.42 -7.76
N GLY A 117 13.24 4.82 -8.14
CA GLY A 117 12.16 5.35 -7.31
C GLY A 117 11.53 4.39 -6.30
N THR A 118 12.21 3.29 -5.92
CA THR A 118 12.16 2.78 -4.54
C THR A 118 12.49 3.87 -3.52
N PHE A 119 12.92 5.06 -3.93
CA PHE A 119 12.86 6.28 -3.13
C PHE A 119 11.43 6.88 -3.23
N SER A 120 10.90 7.28 -4.38
CA SER A 120 9.59 7.96 -4.46
C SER A 120 8.40 7.15 -3.90
N SER A 121 8.20 5.87 -4.24
CA SER A 121 7.07 5.09 -3.70
C SER A 121 7.28 4.69 -2.24
N LEU A 122 8.53 4.42 -1.83
CA LEU A 122 8.88 4.12 -0.44
C LEU A 122 8.80 5.34 0.46
N HIS A 123 9.24 6.51 0.00
CA HIS A 123 9.13 7.75 0.75
C HIS A 123 7.70 8.26 0.73
N MET A 124 6.99 8.14 -0.39
CA MET A 124 5.56 8.38 -0.42
C MET A 124 4.88 7.47 0.59
N TYR A 125 5.16 6.16 0.57
CA TYR A 125 4.66 5.21 1.56
C TYR A 125 5.06 5.56 2.99
N ASN A 126 6.33 5.89 3.27
CA ASN A 126 6.82 6.19 4.61
C ASN A 126 6.21 7.49 5.15
N ILE A 127 6.10 8.52 4.32
CA ILE A 127 5.43 9.78 4.66
C ILE A 127 3.94 9.50 4.87
N CYS A 128 3.29 8.73 3.99
CA CYS A 128 1.89 8.35 4.14
C CYS A 128 1.67 7.54 5.43
N ARG A 129 2.52 6.57 5.77
CA ARG A 129 2.44 5.78 7.01
C ARG A 129 2.62 6.65 8.25
N PHE A 130 3.56 7.58 8.23
CA PHE A 130 3.71 8.56 9.30
C PHE A 130 2.42 9.39 9.46
N LEU A 131 1.90 9.95 8.37
CA LEU A 131 0.68 10.75 8.37
C LEU A 131 -0.57 9.94 8.76
N MET A 132 -0.68 8.68 8.35
CA MET A 132 -1.73 7.74 8.80
C MET A 132 -1.67 7.57 10.31
N SER A 133 -0.48 7.32 10.87
CA SER A 133 -0.29 7.18 12.32
C SER A 133 -0.58 8.47 13.10
N ALA A 134 -0.47 9.63 12.44
CA ALA A 134 -0.84 10.93 12.98
C ALA A 134 -2.34 11.28 12.81
N GLY A 135 -3.15 10.40 12.21
CA GLY A 135 -4.59 10.60 12.02
C GLY A 135 -4.99 11.32 10.72
N HIS A 136 -4.07 11.45 9.76
CA HIS A 136 -4.30 12.09 8.46
C HIS A 136 -4.53 11.08 7.32
N ALA A 137 -5.11 9.91 7.61
CA ALA A 137 -5.33 8.82 6.65
C ALA A 137 -6.10 9.27 5.38
N SER A 138 -7.20 10.01 5.57
CA SER A 138 -8.01 10.56 4.47
C SER A 138 -7.23 11.45 3.50
N GLN A 139 -6.27 12.24 4.01
CA GLN A 139 -5.46 13.15 3.19
C GLN A 139 -4.41 12.41 2.36
N VAL A 140 -4.01 11.20 2.78
CA VAL A 140 -2.95 10.45 2.11
C VAL A 140 -3.43 9.36 1.16
N LEU A 141 -4.71 9.03 1.22
CA LEU A 141 -5.34 8.00 0.40
C LEU A 141 -5.09 8.21 -1.10
N GLU A 142 -5.22 9.43 -1.60
CA GLU A 142 -5.02 9.74 -3.03
C GLU A 142 -3.59 9.43 -3.51
N TYR A 143 -2.59 9.70 -2.66
CA TYR A 143 -1.19 9.47 -2.96
C TYR A 143 -0.87 7.98 -3.02
N LEU A 144 -1.41 7.20 -2.08
CA LEU A 144 -1.26 5.75 -2.08
C LEU A 144 -1.96 5.07 -3.28
N LEU A 145 -3.15 5.54 -3.65
CA LEU A 145 -3.87 5.07 -4.85
C LEU A 145 -3.08 5.38 -6.13
N TRP A 146 -2.48 6.56 -6.21
CA TRP A 146 -1.61 6.92 -7.33
C TRP A 146 -0.38 6.01 -7.41
N ALA A 147 0.29 5.77 -6.28
CA ALA A 147 1.43 4.86 -6.22
C ALA A 147 1.07 3.43 -6.68
N CYS A 148 -0.09 2.92 -6.28
CA CYS A 148 -0.61 1.64 -6.77
C CYS A 148 -0.80 1.64 -8.28
N THR A 149 -1.41 2.70 -8.81
CA THR A 149 -1.70 2.86 -10.24
C THR A 149 -0.41 2.89 -11.07
N CYS A 150 0.63 3.58 -10.62
CA CYS A 150 1.91 3.60 -11.31
C CYS A 150 2.56 2.22 -11.43
N LEU A 151 2.47 1.39 -10.38
CA LEU A 151 2.98 0.01 -10.40
C LEU A 151 2.14 -0.95 -11.24
N GLU A 152 0.87 -0.62 -11.50
CA GLU A 152 -0.02 -1.42 -12.33
C GLU A 152 0.09 -1.10 -13.82
N ILE A 153 0.36 0.16 -14.16
CA ILE A 153 0.38 0.64 -15.55
C ILE A 153 1.77 0.52 -16.18
N SER A 154 2.84 0.72 -15.40
CA SER A 154 4.21 0.69 -15.92
C SER A 154 4.65 -0.73 -16.25
N VAL A 155 4.71 -1.09 -17.54
CA VAL A 155 5.12 -2.43 -18.02
C VAL A 155 6.44 -2.91 -17.40
N PRO A 156 7.51 -2.08 -17.27
CA PRO A 156 8.75 -2.50 -16.61
C PRO A 156 8.60 -2.89 -15.13
N LEU A 157 7.54 -2.41 -14.47
CA LEU A 157 7.25 -2.65 -13.05
C LEU A 157 6.18 -3.74 -12.84
N LEU A 158 5.57 -4.21 -13.92
CA LEU A 158 4.53 -5.22 -13.91
C LEU A 158 5.15 -6.63 -13.90
N THR A 159 5.91 -6.94 -12.84
CA THR A 159 6.58 -8.25 -12.64
C THR A 159 6.46 -8.73 -11.20
N ALA A 160 6.63 -10.04 -10.96
CA ALA A 160 6.62 -10.61 -9.61
C ALA A 160 7.63 -9.99 -8.63
N ASN A 161 8.76 -9.46 -9.12
CA ASN A 161 9.79 -8.86 -8.26
C ASN A 161 9.26 -7.65 -7.46
N PHE A 162 8.25 -6.95 -8.00
CA PHE A 162 7.61 -5.80 -7.34
C PHE A 162 6.36 -6.17 -6.58
N LEU A 163 5.93 -7.43 -6.65
CA LEU A 163 4.70 -7.87 -6.02
C LEU A 163 4.68 -7.68 -4.50
N PRO A 164 5.78 -7.91 -3.74
CA PRO A 164 5.81 -7.61 -2.31
C PRO A 164 5.53 -6.14 -2.00
N TRP A 165 6.08 -5.21 -2.79
CA TRP A 165 5.86 -3.78 -2.64
C TRP A 165 4.45 -3.36 -3.04
N ARG A 166 3.93 -3.91 -4.13
CA ARG A 166 2.54 -3.70 -4.55
C ARG A 166 1.56 -4.16 -3.46
N ALA A 167 1.79 -5.34 -2.87
CA ALA A 167 0.97 -5.84 -1.78
C ALA A 167 0.99 -4.91 -0.56
N THR A 168 2.16 -4.39 -0.19
CA THR A 168 2.30 -3.42 0.92
C THR A 168 1.51 -2.14 0.66
N LEU A 169 1.60 -1.57 -0.55
CA LEU A 169 0.82 -0.39 -0.92
C LEU A 169 -0.68 -0.68 -0.94
N TYR A 170 -1.09 -1.84 -1.44
CA TYR A 170 -2.50 -2.22 -1.44
C TYR A 170 -3.05 -2.36 -0.02
N CYS A 171 -2.30 -2.96 0.91
CA CYS A 171 -2.66 -3.03 2.32
C CYS A 171 -2.78 -1.63 2.94
N ALA A 172 -1.83 -0.72 2.66
CA ALA A 172 -1.88 0.64 3.18
C ALA A 172 -3.13 1.43 2.73
N VAL A 173 -3.58 1.22 1.48
CA VAL A 173 -4.84 1.78 0.99
C VAL A 173 -6.04 1.20 1.75
N CYS A 174 -6.06 -0.12 1.99
CA CYS A 174 -7.12 -0.76 2.78
C CYS A 174 -7.16 -0.21 4.21
N GLU A 175 -6.00 -0.08 4.85
CA GLU A 175 -5.85 0.51 6.18
C GLU A 175 -6.38 1.95 6.23
N CYS A 176 -6.09 2.78 5.21
CA CYS A 176 -6.66 4.14 5.13
C CYS A 176 -8.19 4.10 5.13
N TYR A 177 -8.79 3.23 4.30
CA TYR A 177 -10.24 3.07 4.28
C TYR A 177 -10.80 2.56 5.62
N PHE A 178 -10.10 1.66 6.32
CA PHE A 178 -10.52 1.19 7.63
C PHE A 178 -10.40 2.28 8.72
N HIS A 179 -9.37 3.12 8.67
CA HIS A 179 -9.25 4.30 9.56
C HIS A 179 -10.38 5.31 9.35
N ASP A 180 -10.81 5.53 8.10
CA ASP A 180 -11.91 6.43 7.75
C ASP A 180 -13.31 5.79 7.87
N CYS A 181 -13.42 4.63 8.53
CA CYS A 181 -14.66 3.84 8.68
C CYS A 181 -15.33 3.43 7.33
N ALA A 182 -14.59 3.47 6.23
CA ALA A 182 -15.01 3.11 4.88
C ALA A 182 -14.75 1.62 4.56
N SER A 183 -15.24 0.73 5.41
CA SER A 183 -14.93 -0.71 5.35
C SER A 183 -15.37 -1.38 4.03
N VAL A 184 -16.47 -0.92 3.43
CA VAL A 184 -16.97 -1.43 2.14
C VAL A 184 -15.95 -1.14 1.04
N GLN A 185 -15.44 0.08 0.99
CA GLN A 185 -14.44 0.53 0.03
C GLN A 185 -13.13 -0.24 0.21
N ALA A 186 -12.72 -0.49 1.46
CA ALA A 186 -11.56 -1.31 1.77
C ALA A 186 -11.69 -2.72 1.16
N GLU A 187 -12.83 -3.39 1.35
CA GLU A 187 -13.06 -4.73 0.80
C GLU A 187 -13.11 -4.73 -0.74
N VAL A 188 -13.83 -3.77 -1.34
CA VAL A 188 -13.90 -3.63 -2.80
C VAL A 188 -12.52 -3.43 -3.40
N PHE A 189 -11.70 -2.57 -2.79
CA PHE A 189 -10.33 -2.33 -3.21
C PHE A 189 -9.46 -3.58 -3.05
N ALA A 190 -9.52 -4.27 -1.91
CA ALA A 190 -8.76 -5.49 -1.66
C ALA A 190 -9.11 -6.62 -2.66
N ARG A 191 -10.40 -6.79 -3.00
CA ARG A 191 -10.84 -7.74 -4.03
C ARG A 191 -10.33 -7.36 -5.42
N ARG A 192 -10.35 -6.06 -5.78
CA ARG A 192 -9.78 -5.55 -7.03
C ARG A 192 -8.27 -5.81 -7.10
N ALA A 193 -7.56 -5.60 -6.01
CA ALA A 193 -6.13 -5.87 -5.89
C ALA A 193 -5.82 -7.37 -6.03
N LEU A 194 -6.60 -8.27 -5.41
CA LEU A 194 -6.49 -9.72 -5.63
C LEU A 194 -6.69 -10.09 -7.11
N GLY A 195 -7.66 -9.46 -7.78
CA GLY A 195 -7.84 -9.57 -9.23
C GLY A 195 -6.56 -9.21 -9.99
N LYS A 196 -5.91 -8.10 -9.65
CA LYS A 196 -4.64 -7.66 -10.25
C LYS A 196 -3.46 -8.61 -10.00
N ILE A 197 -3.41 -9.26 -8.83
CA ILE A 197 -2.42 -10.31 -8.57
C ILE A 197 -2.68 -11.53 -9.46
N SER A 198 -3.95 -11.94 -9.59
CA SER A 198 -4.32 -13.09 -10.44
C SER A 198 -4.08 -12.83 -11.93
N GLU A 199 -4.28 -11.60 -12.39
CA GLU A 199 -3.94 -11.18 -13.76
C GLU A 199 -2.44 -11.29 -14.01
N LEU A 200 -1.61 -10.81 -13.07
CA LEU A 200 -0.15 -10.92 -13.18
C LEU A 200 0.32 -12.38 -13.20
N ALA A 201 -0.23 -13.23 -12.34
CA ALA A 201 0.09 -14.66 -12.31
C ALA A 201 -0.16 -15.33 -13.66
N LYS A 202 -1.31 -15.03 -14.30
CA LYS A 202 -1.65 -15.54 -15.64
C LYS A 202 -0.67 -15.05 -16.71
N LEU A 203 -0.21 -13.80 -16.64
CA LEU A 203 0.78 -13.27 -17.58
C LEU A 203 2.12 -14.02 -17.47
N GLU A 204 2.53 -14.37 -16.25
CA GLU A 204 3.76 -15.13 -16.03
C GLU A 204 3.63 -16.59 -16.48
N GLU A 205 2.48 -17.23 -16.27
CA GLU A 205 2.20 -18.58 -16.78
C GLU A 205 2.32 -18.66 -18.31
N ILE A 206 1.82 -17.65 -19.04
CA ILE A 206 1.92 -17.56 -20.50
C ILE A 206 3.38 -17.50 -20.97
N THR A 207 4.28 -16.97 -20.14
CA THR A 207 5.71 -16.82 -20.47
C THR A 207 6.46 -18.17 -20.43
N GLY A 208 5.82 -19.25 -19.97
CA GLY A 208 6.26 -20.65 -20.18
C GLY A 208 7.52 -21.08 -19.42
N SER A 209 8.08 -20.22 -18.56
CA SER A 209 9.24 -20.55 -17.73
C SER A 209 8.78 -21.20 -16.42
N GLN A 210 9.57 -22.13 -15.86
CA GLN A 210 9.33 -22.58 -14.49
C GLN A 210 9.42 -21.39 -13.55
N VAL A 211 8.34 -21.14 -12.81
CA VAL A 211 8.24 -20.03 -11.86
C VAL A 211 9.18 -20.31 -10.69
N PRO A 212 10.18 -19.45 -10.42
CA PRO A 212 11.08 -19.61 -9.27
C PRO A 212 10.31 -19.72 -7.95
N PHE A 213 10.87 -20.45 -6.98
CA PHE A 213 10.27 -20.61 -5.66
C PHE A 213 10.01 -19.25 -4.97
N GLU A 214 10.96 -18.31 -5.09
CA GLU A 214 10.83 -16.94 -4.53
C GLU A 214 9.62 -16.20 -5.12
N THR A 215 9.39 -16.34 -6.42
CA THR A 215 8.23 -15.77 -7.11
C THR A 215 6.94 -16.40 -6.60
N GLN A 216 6.87 -17.74 -6.51
CA GLN A 216 5.69 -18.44 -5.96
C GLN A 216 5.38 -17.97 -4.53
N GLN A 217 6.42 -17.81 -3.70
CA GLN A 217 6.29 -17.28 -2.35
C GLN A 217 5.76 -15.84 -2.36
N ALA A 218 6.26 -14.97 -3.22
CA ALA A 218 5.77 -13.59 -3.35
C ALA A 218 4.27 -13.53 -3.69
N TYR A 219 3.78 -14.39 -4.61
CA TYR A 219 2.35 -14.50 -4.91
C TYR A 219 1.54 -14.98 -3.73
N LYS A 220 2.02 -16.01 -3.05
CA LYS A 220 1.34 -16.58 -1.88
C LYS A 220 1.22 -15.53 -0.77
N GLU A 221 2.31 -14.85 -0.42
CA GLU A 221 2.32 -13.82 0.60
C GLU A 221 1.43 -12.63 0.23
N ALA A 222 1.51 -12.14 -1.00
CA ALA A 222 0.69 -11.02 -1.46
C ALA A 222 -0.81 -11.36 -1.46
N THR A 223 -1.16 -12.58 -1.85
CA THR A 223 -2.54 -13.09 -1.81
C THR A 223 -3.04 -13.17 -0.37
N ILE A 224 -2.25 -13.72 0.55
CA ILE A 224 -2.62 -13.81 1.97
C ILE A 224 -2.83 -12.40 2.55
N LYS A 225 -1.89 -11.47 2.34
CA LYS A 225 -1.98 -10.08 2.83
C LYS A 225 -3.29 -9.39 2.42
N LEU A 226 -3.68 -9.52 1.15
CA LEU A 226 -4.93 -8.93 0.67
C LEU A 226 -6.18 -9.69 1.10
N ALA A 227 -6.13 -11.03 1.14
CA ALA A 227 -7.25 -11.84 1.63
C ALA A 227 -7.56 -11.54 3.10
N VAL A 228 -6.53 -11.24 3.89
CA VAL A 228 -6.67 -10.77 5.28
C VAL A 228 -7.45 -9.45 5.35
N MET A 229 -7.17 -8.49 4.45
CA MET A 229 -7.94 -7.23 4.35
C MET A 229 -9.43 -7.48 3.99
N VAL A 230 -9.71 -8.43 3.09
CA VAL A 230 -11.10 -8.83 2.76
C VAL A 230 -11.79 -9.49 3.97
N PHE A 231 -11.07 -10.36 4.68
CA PHE A 231 -11.57 -11.07 5.85
C PHE A 231 -11.95 -10.11 6.99
N LYS A 232 -11.14 -9.06 7.22
CA LYS A 232 -11.36 -8.05 8.27
C LYS A 232 -12.78 -7.49 8.27
N ARG A 233 -13.39 -7.28 7.10
CA ARG A 233 -14.83 -6.91 6.98
C ARG A 233 -15.75 -8.13 6.92
N SER A 234 -15.41 -9.10 6.09
CA SER A 234 -16.30 -10.23 5.73
C SER A 234 -16.72 -11.08 6.94
N VAL A 235 -15.92 -11.12 8.00
CA VAL A 235 -16.24 -11.90 9.21
C VAL A 235 -17.38 -11.29 10.03
N TYR A 236 -17.55 -9.96 9.99
CA TYR A 236 -18.56 -9.23 10.76
C TYR A 236 -19.89 -9.05 10.00
N GLU A 237 -19.84 -8.83 8.68
CA GLU A 237 -21.01 -8.45 7.88
C GLU A 237 -22.18 -9.43 7.84
N PRO A 238 -21.98 -10.75 7.77
CA PRO A 238 -23.09 -11.71 7.82
C PRO A 238 -23.89 -11.64 9.12
N ARG A 239 -23.34 -11.03 10.17
CA ARG A 239 -23.95 -10.96 11.50
C ARG A 239 -24.62 -9.62 11.80
N ARG A 240 -24.21 -8.53 11.14
CA ARG A 240 -24.86 -7.20 11.21
C ARG A 240 -26.20 -7.14 10.49
N LYS A 241 -26.50 -8.09 9.60
CA LYS A 241 -27.82 -8.21 8.99
C LYS A 241 -28.79 -8.80 10.01
N PRO A 242 -29.89 -8.12 10.36
CA PRO A 242 -30.81 -8.61 11.38
C PRO A 242 -31.35 -9.96 10.96
N LYS A 243 -31.02 -11.00 11.73
CA LYS A 243 -31.71 -12.29 11.63
C LYS A 243 -33.13 -12.04 12.10
N GLY A 244 -34.11 -12.35 11.24
CA GLY A 244 -35.53 -12.07 11.46
C GLY A 244 -35.99 -12.35 12.89
N LEU A 245 -36.93 -11.51 13.36
CA LEU A 245 -37.35 -11.17 14.72
C LEU A 245 -37.54 -12.29 15.78
N PHE A 246 -37.39 -13.57 15.46
CA PHE A 246 -37.72 -14.68 16.37
C PHE A 246 -36.80 -15.89 16.18
N ARG A 247 -35.55 -15.81 16.65
CA ARG A 247 -34.78 -17.01 16.96
C ARG A 247 -34.35 -16.99 18.42
N PRO A 248 -34.69 -18.02 19.23
CA PRO A 248 -34.14 -18.15 20.58
C PRO A 248 -32.62 -18.10 20.50
N LYS A 249 -32.01 -17.16 21.25
CA LYS A 249 -30.55 -17.02 21.38
C LYS A 249 -30.02 -18.26 22.08
N GLN A 250 -29.63 -19.28 21.32
CA GLN A 250 -28.80 -20.36 21.84
C GLN A 250 -27.40 -19.76 22.04
N LYS A 251 -27.11 -19.27 23.26
CA LYS A 251 -25.74 -18.99 23.69
C LYS A 251 -24.97 -20.30 23.51
N SER A 252 -24.17 -20.41 22.45
CA SER A 252 -23.28 -21.54 22.27
C SER A 252 -22.27 -21.49 23.42
N ASN A 253 -22.31 -22.47 24.32
CA ASN A 253 -21.30 -22.64 25.36
C ASN A 253 -19.95 -22.87 24.66
N LEU A 254 -19.13 -21.82 24.53
CA LEU A 254 -17.79 -21.91 23.93
C LEU A 254 -16.91 -22.98 24.61
N LYS A 255 -17.20 -23.28 25.88
CA LYS A 255 -16.57 -24.36 26.65
C LYS A 255 -16.95 -25.78 26.17
N GLU A 256 -18.19 -26.00 25.73
CA GLU A 256 -18.67 -27.31 25.23
C GLU A 256 -18.17 -27.60 23.81
N LEU A 257 -17.90 -26.56 23.01
CA LEU A 257 -17.38 -26.70 21.65
C LEU A 257 -15.94 -27.22 21.59
N GLN A 258 -15.20 -27.24 22.71
CA GLN A 258 -13.83 -27.77 22.75
C GLN A 258 -13.75 -29.27 22.41
N LEU A 259 -14.86 -30.01 22.57
CA LEU A 259 -14.94 -31.44 22.24
C LEU A 259 -15.24 -31.70 20.75
N THR A 260 -15.71 -30.70 20.02
CA THR A 260 -16.03 -30.83 18.59
C THR A 260 -14.79 -30.58 17.71
N PRO A 261 -14.61 -31.33 16.62
CA PRO A 261 -13.50 -31.11 15.70
C PRO A 261 -13.63 -29.75 15.02
N TRP A 262 -12.49 -29.10 14.79
CA TRP A 262 -12.42 -27.85 14.03
C TRP A 262 -12.85 -28.07 12.58
N PRO A 263 -13.70 -27.23 11.96
CA PRO A 263 -14.23 -25.93 12.40
C PRO A 263 -15.58 -26.04 13.12
N ARG A 264 -15.72 -25.30 14.21
CA ARG A 264 -16.84 -25.35 15.15
C ARG A 264 -17.80 -24.18 14.96
N THR A 265 -17.25 -23.00 14.68
CA THR A 265 -18.03 -21.76 14.55
C THR A 265 -18.09 -21.26 13.10
N PRO A 266 -19.05 -20.38 12.74
CA PRO A 266 -19.09 -19.74 11.43
C PRO A 266 -17.79 -18.99 11.10
N THR A 267 -17.18 -18.29 12.07
CA THR A 267 -15.88 -17.62 11.90
C THR A 267 -14.78 -18.62 11.52
N GLU A 268 -14.71 -19.76 12.20
CA GLU A 268 -13.72 -20.81 11.91
C GLU A 268 -13.91 -21.42 10.51
N ARG A 269 -15.15 -21.51 10.01
CA ARG A 269 -15.43 -21.96 8.63
C ARG A 269 -14.93 -20.98 7.59
N ILE A 270 -15.19 -19.68 7.77
CA ILE A 270 -14.68 -18.63 6.85
C ILE A 270 -13.15 -18.63 6.84
N LEU A 271 -12.50 -18.80 8.01
CA LEU A 271 -11.04 -18.91 8.10
C LEU A 271 -10.48 -20.11 7.32
N MET A 272 -11.17 -21.26 7.33
CA MET A 272 -10.75 -22.42 6.55
C MET A 272 -11.00 -22.26 5.05
N GLU A 273 -12.07 -21.58 4.67
CA GLU A 273 -12.40 -21.31 3.28
C GLU A 273 -11.41 -20.32 2.62
N MET A 274 -10.99 -19.29 3.37
CA MET A 274 -10.14 -18.23 2.82
C MET A 274 -8.64 -18.48 2.94
N PHE A 275 -8.19 -19.28 3.92
CA PHE A 275 -6.76 -19.38 4.24
C PHE A 275 -6.27 -20.82 4.42
N GLU A 276 -5.13 -21.10 3.79
CA GLU A 276 -4.36 -22.32 3.98
C GLU A 276 -3.27 -22.13 5.04
N GLY A 277 -3.19 -23.07 5.98
CA GLY A 277 -2.18 -23.06 7.03
C GLY A 277 -2.56 -22.24 8.26
N LYS A 278 -1.97 -22.60 9.41
CA LYS A 278 -2.28 -21.98 10.72
C LYS A 278 -1.82 -20.52 10.79
N ALA A 279 -0.67 -20.19 10.22
CA ALA A 279 -0.09 -18.84 10.28
C ALA A 279 -0.96 -17.80 9.56
N ALA A 280 -1.43 -18.10 8.34
CA ALA A 280 -2.30 -17.20 7.59
C ALA A 280 -3.66 -16.98 8.30
N ARG A 281 -4.25 -18.07 8.84
CA ARG A 281 -5.48 -17.99 9.65
C ARG A 281 -5.27 -17.16 10.91
N PHE A 282 -4.13 -17.30 11.57
CA PHE A 282 -3.83 -16.54 12.78
C PHE A 282 -3.62 -15.05 12.47
N LEU A 283 -2.92 -14.72 11.38
CA LEU A 283 -2.78 -13.34 10.90
C LEU A 283 -4.15 -12.72 10.59
N ALA A 284 -5.05 -13.46 9.93
CA ALA A 284 -6.41 -13.00 9.66
C ALA A 284 -7.20 -12.71 10.94
N VAL A 285 -7.02 -13.54 11.98
CA VAL A 285 -7.63 -13.30 13.30
C VAL A 285 -7.08 -12.03 13.95
N LEU A 286 -5.76 -11.84 13.95
CA LEU A 286 -5.14 -10.64 14.52
C LEU A 286 -5.63 -9.36 13.82
N GLU A 287 -5.62 -9.36 12.49
CA GLU A 287 -6.06 -8.22 11.70
C GLU A 287 -7.54 -7.90 11.92
N ALA A 288 -8.39 -8.92 12.00
CA ALA A 288 -9.82 -8.74 12.23
C ALA A 288 -10.13 -8.16 13.62
N LEU A 289 -9.33 -8.54 14.62
CA LEU A 289 -9.44 -8.02 15.99
C LEU A 289 -8.81 -6.64 16.15
N GLU A 290 -7.92 -6.23 15.25
CA GLU A 290 -7.33 -4.90 15.26
C GLU A 290 -8.38 -3.85 14.91
N ASP A 291 -8.82 -3.12 15.93
CA ASP A 291 -9.68 -1.96 15.78
C ASP A 291 -8.84 -0.73 15.44
N SER A 292 -8.84 -0.34 14.16
CA SER A 292 -8.14 0.87 13.68
C SER A 292 -8.76 2.17 14.19
N SER A 293 -9.94 2.12 14.80
CA SER A 293 -10.66 3.29 15.34
C SER A 293 -10.42 3.52 16.83
N VAL A 294 -9.79 2.57 17.53
CA VAL A 294 -9.60 2.62 18.98
C VAL A 294 -8.11 2.69 19.31
N ARG A 295 -7.74 3.59 20.23
CA ARG A 295 -6.34 3.71 20.69
C ARG A 295 -5.87 2.35 21.23
N PRO A 296 -4.60 1.94 21.05
CA PRO A 296 -4.07 0.62 21.45
C PRO A 296 -4.27 0.20 22.92
N LEU A 297 -4.73 1.12 23.79
CA LEU A 297 -4.93 0.93 25.22
C LEU A 297 -6.41 1.04 25.65
N GLN A 298 -7.35 1.29 24.73
CA GLN A 298 -8.79 1.27 25.03
C GLN A 298 -9.35 -0.09 24.62
N THR A 299 -9.47 -1.02 25.57
CA THR A 299 -10.14 -2.31 25.38
C THR A 299 -11.61 -2.20 25.76
N GLY A 300 -12.39 -1.49 24.95
CA GLY A 300 -13.86 -1.49 25.06
C GLY A 300 -14.46 -2.61 24.22
N MET A 301 -15.41 -3.36 24.77
CA MET A 301 -16.22 -4.28 23.94
C MET A 301 -17.16 -3.46 23.05
N PRO A 302 -17.38 -3.85 21.78
CA PRO A 302 -18.33 -3.16 20.91
C PRO A 302 -19.75 -3.14 21.50
N ASP A 303 -20.51 -2.06 21.34
CA ASP A 303 -21.87 -1.94 21.87
C ASP A 303 -22.86 -2.92 21.21
N GLU A 304 -22.58 -3.31 19.95
CA GLU A 304 -23.39 -4.27 19.20
C GLU A 304 -23.12 -5.71 19.65
N PHE A 305 -24.07 -6.34 20.33
CA PHE A 305 -23.97 -7.75 20.78
C PHE A 305 -23.60 -8.74 19.65
N GLU A 306 -24.07 -8.51 18.43
CA GLU A 306 -23.76 -9.36 17.26
C GLU A 306 -22.27 -9.30 16.88
N VAL A 307 -21.62 -8.16 17.10
CA VAL A 307 -20.18 -7.96 16.91
C VAL A 307 -19.40 -8.57 18.07
N GLN A 308 -19.89 -8.48 19.30
CA GLN A 308 -19.28 -9.13 20.47
C GLN A 308 -19.15 -10.65 20.29
N ASP A 309 -20.17 -11.31 19.74
CA ASP A 309 -20.14 -12.75 19.46
C ASP A 309 -19.05 -13.10 18.42
N VAL A 310 -18.85 -12.27 17.39
CA VAL A 310 -17.76 -12.44 16.41
C VAL A 310 -16.40 -12.33 17.09
N VAL A 311 -16.22 -11.32 17.94
CA VAL A 311 -14.96 -11.07 18.67
C VAL A 311 -14.62 -12.27 19.57
N LEU A 312 -15.58 -12.78 20.33
CA LEU A 312 -15.37 -13.96 21.17
C LEU A 312 -15.02 -15.21 20.35
N GLU A 313 -15.67 -15.40 19.20
CA GLU A 313 -15.32 -16.48 18.27
C GLU A 313 -13.92 -16.32 17.70
N LEU A 314 -13.51 -15.10 17.32
CA LEU A 314 -12.16 -14.82 16.82
C LEU A 314 -11.10 -15.09 17.90
N ILE A 315 -11.33 -14.70 19.15
CA ILE A 315 -10.42 -14.98 20.27
C ILE A 315 -10.34 -16.50 20.55
N SER A 316 -11.48 -17.19 20.58
CA SER A 316 -11.55 -18.65 20.70
C SER A 316 -10.80 -19.34 19.55
N ALA A 317 -10.95 -18.81 18.34
CA ALA A 317 -10.27 -19.33 17.17
C ALA A 317 -8.75 -19.13 17.27
N GLY A 318 -8.30 -17.92 17.61
CA GLY A 318 -6.88 -17.58 17.78
C GLY A 318 -6.19 -18.42 18.85
N THR A 319 -6.83 -18.60 20.02
CA THR A 319 -6.31 -19.47 21.09
C THR A 319 -6.16 -20.92 20.64
N SER A 320 -7.12 -21.45 19.87
CA SER A 320 -7.08 -22.81 19.35
C SER A 320 -6.01 -23.00 18.27
N LEU A 321 -5.76 -21.97 17.44
CA LEU A 321 -4.69 -22.00 16.44
C LEU A 321 -3.30 -22.04 17.10
N LEU A 322 -3.13 -21.36 18.24
CA LEU A 322 -1.91 -21.36 19.04
C LEU A 322 -1.72 -22.65 19.86
N SER A 323 -2.82 -23.25 20.37
CA SER A 323 -2.74 -24.38 21.29
C SER A 323 -2.31 -25.71 20.65
N VAL A 324 -2.18 -25.78 19.32
CA VAL A 324 -1.79 -26.99 18.58
C VAL A 324 -0.37 -26.86 18.00
N SER A 325 0.58 -26.38 18.82
CA SER A 325 2.02 -26.41 18.54
C SER A 325 2.76 -27.55 19.26
N LYS A 326 2.03 -28.51 19.86
CA LYS A 326 2.62 -29.76 20.35
C LYS A 326 2.31 -30.84 19.34
N TYR A 327 3.29 -31.18 18.52
CA TYR A 327 3.79 -32.52 18.16
C TYR A 327 4.66 -32.39 16.92
#